data_AF-A0A383DEN6-F1
#
_entry.id   AF-A0A383DEN6-F1
#
_cell.length_a   1.000
_cell.length_b   1.000
_cell.length_c   1.000
_cell.angle_alpha   90.00
_cell.angle_beta   90.00
_cell.angle_gamma   90.00
#
_symmetry.space_group_name_H-M   'P 1'
#
loop_
_entity.id
_entity.type
_entity.pdbx_description
1 polymer ?
#
loop_
_entity_poly.entity_id
_entity_poly.type
_entity_poly.pdbx_seq_one_letter_code
_entity_poly.pdbx_strand_id
1 'polypeptide(L)'
;MPERHAAEGRAAILAKDQDHVVTVRPAAKRIKVLAGGKVIADTERALELDESNHQPVYYLPHADVCMDTLTSTEKKTYCPFKGTASYWSIET
;
A
#
# COMPACT_ATOMS: atom_id res chain seq x y z
N MET A 1 10.13 -19.82 17.99
CA MET A 1 10.69 -19.34 16.69
C MET A 1 10.17 -20.28 15.61
N PRO A 2 9.14 -19.93 14.83
CA PRO A 2 8.82 -20.65 13.60
C PRO A 2 9.12 -19.80 12.36
N GLU A 3 9.43 -20.52 11.30
CA GLU A 3 10.10 -20.11 10.08
C GLU A 3 9.20 -19.20 9.23
N ARG A 4 9.73 -18.03 8.87
CA ARG A 4 9.07 -17.12 7.91
C ARG A 4 9.38 -17.63 6.51
N HIS A 5 8.44 -18.37 5.94
CA HIS A 5 8.37 -18.63 4.50
C HIS A 5 8.45 -17.29 3.76
N ALA A 6 9.59 -17.02 3.13
CA ALA A 6 9.75 -15.95 2.17
C ALA A 6 8.79 -16.23 1.00
N ALA A 7 7.71 -15.48 0.91
CA ALA A 7 6.82 -15.51 -0.23
C ALA A 7 7.61 -15.02 -1.45
N GLU A 8 7.95 -15.95 -2.35
CA GLU A 8 8.59 -15.69 -3.62
C GLU A 8 7.88 -14.56 -4.37
N GLY A 9 8.61 -13.48 -4.57
CA GLY A 9 8.12 -12.22 -5.13
C GLY A 9 7.82 -12.34 -6.62
N ARG A 10 6.58 -12.74 -6.94
CA ARG A 10 6.03 -12.51 -8.28
C ARG A 10 5.46 -11.10 -8.34
N ALA A 11 6.05 -10.27 -9.21
CA ALA A 11 5.45 -9.00 -9.58
C ALA A 11 4.09 -9.27 -10.25
N ALA A 12 3.01 -8.81 -9.63
CA ALA A 12 1.67 -8.90 -10.18
C ALA A 12 1.37 -7.64 -10.99
N ILE A 13 0.93 -7.79 -12.23
CA ILE A 13 0.42 -6.68 -13.04
C ILE A 13 -1.03 -6.48 -12.63
N LEU A 14 -1.34 -5.36 -11.98
CA LEU A 14 -2.71 -5.05 -11.54
C LEU A 14 -3.54 -4.46 -12.68
N ALA A 15 -2.90 -3.68 -13.56
CA ALA A 15 -3.53 -3.12 -14.74
C ALA A 15 -2.47 -2.85 -15.82
N LYS A 16 -2.87 -3.08 -17.07
CA LYS A 16 -2.06 -2.77 -18.25
C LYS A 16 -2.97 -2.22 -19.34
N ASP A 17 -2.81 -0.93 -19.64
CA ASP A 17 -3.34 -0.29 -20.85
C ASP A 17 -2.18 0.25 -21.70
N GLN A 18 -2.46 0.75 -22.91
CA GLN A 18 -1.46 1.04 -23.94
C GLN A 18 -0.38 2.04 -23.47
N ASP A 19 -0.71 2.93 -22.53
CA ASP A 19 0.19 3.94 -21.97
C ASP A 19 0.37 3.85 -20.44
N HIS A 20 -0.18 2.81 -19.79
CA HIS A 20 -0.22 2.75 -18.34
C HIS A 20 -0.04 1.33 -17.79
N VAL A 21 1.12 1.09 -17.20
CA VAL A 21 1.44 -0.18 -16.55
C VAL A 21 1.51 0.03 -15.05
N VAL A 22 0.70 -0.73 -14.32
CA VAL A 22 0.72 -0.78 -12.86
C VAL A 22 1.27 -2.14 -12.45
N THR A 23 2.50 -2.14 -11.94
CA THR A 23 3.18 -3.33 -11.45
C THR A 23 3.24 -3.28 -9.94
N VAL A 24 2.93 -4.38 -9.27
CA VAL A 24 3.05 -4.50 -7.82
C VAL A 24 3.98 -5.63 -7.46
N ARG A 25 4.91 -5.38 -6.55
CA ARG A 25 5.95 -6.32 -6.15
C ARG A 25 6.16 -6.28 -4.64
N PRO A 26 6.40 -7.42 -3.96
CA PRO A 26 6.65 -7.40 -2.52
C PRO A 26 7.84 -6.52 -2.17
N ALA A 27 7.66 -5.62 -1.21
CA ALA A 27 8.74 -4.84 -0.66
C ALA A 27 9.53 -5.74 0.29
N ALA A 28 10.74 -6.14 -0.10
CA ALA A 28 11.65 -6.95 0.74
C ALA A 28 12.29 -6.12 1.87
N LYS A 29 11.53 -5.20 2.47
CA LYS A 29 11.95 -4.28 3.52
C LYS A 29 10.79 -3.99 4.47
N ARG A 30 11.13 -3.74 5.73
CA ARG A 30 10.16 -3.30 6.74
C ARG A 30 9.80 -1.83 6.50
N ILE A 31 8.52 -1.54 6.36
CA ILE A 31 7.98 -0.20 6.20
C ILE A 31 7.32 0.22 7.50
N LYS A 32 7.73 1.37 8.03
CA LYS A 32 7.06 2.05 9.14
C LYS A 32 6.52 3.38 8.68
N VAL A 33 5.25 3.63 8.98
CA VAL A 33 4.60 4.91 8.70
C VAL A 33 4.44 5.64 10.02
N LEU A 34 4.94 6.87 10.07
CA LEU A 34 4.83 7.76 11.23
C LEU A 34 3.93 8.94 10.90
N ALA A 35 3.07 9.30 11.85
CA ALA A 35 2.21 10.47 11.78
C ALA A 35 2.04 11.03 13.20
N GLY A 36 2.18 12.36 13.36
CA GLY A 36 2.09 12.99 14.70
C GLY A 36 3.09 12.47 15.73
N GLY A 37 4.24 11.91 15.29
CA GLY A 37 5.22 11.28 16.17
C GLY A 37 4.85 9.86 16.64
N LYS A 38 3.72 9.31 16.20
CA LYS A 38 3.29 7.93 16.48
C LYS A 38 3.48 7.04 15.25
N VAL A 39 3.86 5.78 15.47
CA VAL A 39 3.86 4.76 14.40
C VAL A 39 2.43 4.29 14.19
N ILE A 40 1.91 4.48 12.98
CA ILE A 40 0.53 4.14 12.60
C ILE A 40 0.44 2.91 11.72
N ALA A 41 1.56 2.49 11.14
CA ALA A 41 1.65 1.23 10.42
C ALA A 41 3.08 0.70 10.52
N ASP A 42 3.22 -0.61 10.71
CA ASP A 42 4.51 -1.28 10.77
C ASP A 42 4.36 -2.67 10.15
N THR A 43 4.88 -2.84 8.93
CA THR A 43 4.73 -4.09 8.19
C THR A 43 6.02 -4.51 7.51
N GLU A 44 6.22 -5.82 7.42
CA GLU A 44 7.24 -6.46 6.60
C GLU A 44 6.64 -7.09 5.33
N ARG A 45 5.33 -6.93 5.14
CA ARG A 45 4.53 -7.49 4.03
C ARG A 45 4.00 -6.37 3.11
N ALA A 46 4.70 -5.24 3.07
CA ALA A 46 4.34 -4.15 2.18
C ALA A 46 4.49 -4.59 0.72
N LEU A 47 3.68 -4.02 -0.15
CA LEU A 47 3.76 -4.18 -1.59
C LEU A 47 4.17 -2.84 -2.20
N GLU A 48 5.23 -2.82 -3.00
CA GLU A 48 5.65 -1.65 -3.76
C GLU A 48 4.91 -1.64 -5.10
N LEU A 49 4.12 -0.60 -5.31
CA LEU A 49 3.41 -0.31 -6.54
C LEU A 49 4.23 0.68 -7.37
N ASP A 50 4.56 0.24 -8.58
CA ASP A 50 5.24 1.00 -9.61
C ASP A 50 4.22 1.32 -10.70
N GLU A 51 3.93 2.61 -10.84
CA GLU A 51 2.97 3.12 -11.81
C GLU A 51 3.71 4.04 -12.77
N SER A 52 3.58 3.77 -14.07
CA SER A 52 4.22 4.57 -15.10
C SER A 52 3.90 6.06 -14.89
N ASN A 53 4.92 6.92 -14.89
CA ASN A 53 4.87 8.36 -14.58
C ASN A 53 4.64 8.79 -13.12
N HIS A 54 4.64 7.89 -12.14
CA HIS A 54 4.46 8.25 -10.72
C HIS A 54 5.61 7.77 -9.84
N GLN A 55 5.78 8.40 -8.69
CA GLN A 55 6.70 7.89 -7.67
C GLN A 55 6.17 6.57 -7.10
N PRO A 56 7.04 5.60 -6.78
CA PRO A 56 6.63 4.32 -6.21
C PRO A 56 5.81 4.51 -4.93
N VAL A 57 4.70 3.79 -4.81
CA VAL A 57 3.79 3.85 -3.66
C VAL A 57 3.83 2.53 -2.91
N TYR A 58 3.81 2.55 -1.58
CA TYR A 58 3.71 1.33 -0.77
C TYR A 58 2.28 1.07 -0.35
N TYR A 59 1.78 -0.12 -0.67
CA TYR A 59 0.56 -0.67 -0.10
C TYR A 59 0.90 -1.49 1.13
N LEU A 60 0.26 -1.15 2.24
CA LEU A 60 0.39 -1.87 3.50
C LEU A 60 -0.90 -2.67 3.74
N PRO A 61 -0.81 -3.92 4.23
CA PRO A 61 -2.00 -4.67 4.59
C PRO A 61 -2.69 -4.01 5.79
N HIS A 62 -4.03 -3.88 5.75
CA HIS A 62 -4.81 -3.24 6.82
C HIS A 62 -4.59 -3.86 8.20
N ALA A 63 -4.25 -5.16 8.27
CA ALA A 63 -3.96 -5.86 9.52
C ALA A 63 -2.72 -5.31 10.25
N ASP A 64 -1.78 -4.71 9.52
CA ASP A 64 -0.54 -4.14 10.08
C ASP A 64 -0.64 -2.60 10.23
N VAL A 65 -1.82 -2.03 9.95
CA VAL A 65 -2.13 -0.61 10.10
C VAL A 65 -3.01 -0.42 11.33
N CYS A 66 -2.70 0.57 12.17
CA CYS A 66 -3.53 0.98 13.29
C CYS A 66 -4.78 1.70 12.78
N MET A 67 -5.74 0.96 12.23
CA MET A 67 -6.97 1.50 11.67
C MET A 67 -7.79 2.29 12.69
N ASP A 68 -7.64 2.03 14.00
CA ASP A 68 -8.27 2.81 15.08
C ASP A 68 -7.79 4.27 15.13
N THR A 69 -6.65 4.58 14.51
CA THR A 69 -6.12 5.96 14.39
C THR A 69 -6.56 6.65 13.10
N LEU A 70 -7.31 5.96 12.25
CA LEU A 70 -7.74 6.44 10.94
C LEU A 70 -9.24 6.67 10.93
N THR A 71 -9.64 7.86 10.54
CA THR A 71 -11.05 8.22 10.37
C THR A 71 -11.42 8.09 8.89
N SER A 72 -12.37 7.22 8.57
CA SER A 72 -12.86 7.07 7.19
C SER A 72 -13.47 8.39 6.73
N THR A 73 -13.12 8.82 5.52
CA THR A 73 -13.77 9.98 4.90
C THR A 73 -14.74 9.51 3.82
N GLU A 74 -15.70 10.36 3.48
CA GLU A 74 -16.60 10.11 2.33
C GLU A 74 -15.91 10.35 0.99
N LYS A 75 -14.67 10.88 1.00
CA LYS A 75 -13.92 11.16 -0.21
C LYS A 75 -13.54 9.85 -0.88
N LYS A 76 -13.99 9.70 -2.12
CA LYS A 76 -13.66 8.60 -3.01
C LYS A 76 -13.17 9.15 -4.33
N THR A 77 -12.09 8.61 -4.85
CA THR A 77 -11.67 8.89 -6.23
C THR A 77 -11.71 7.61 -7.01
N TYR A 78 -12.28 7.68 -8.20
CA TYR A 78 -12.34 6.55 -9.10
C TYR A 78 -11.21 6.64 -10.11
N CYS A 79 -10.41 5.57 -10.20
CA CYS A 79 -9.44 5.37 -11.26
C CYS A 79 -9.86 4.15 -12.09
N PRO A 80 -9.96 4.24 -13.43
CA PRO A 80 -10.36 3.11 -14.26
C PRO A 80 -9.42 1.90 -14.17
N PHE A 81 -8.17 2.09 -13.74
CA PHE A 81 -7.17 1.03 -13.62
C PHE A 81 -7.08 0.41 -12.23
N LYS A 82 -7.37 1.17 -11.17
CA LYS A 82 -7.19 0.76 -9.77
C LYS A 82 -8.51 0.61 -9.01
N GLY A 83 -9.62 0.96 -9.64
CA GLY A 83 -10.95 0.99 -9.03
C GLY A 83 -11.15 2.23 -8.16
N THR A 84 -12.01 2.08 -7.14
CA THR A 84 -12.37 3.15 -6.23
C THR A 84 -11.42 3.21 -5.04
N ALA A 85 -10.67 4.30 -4.91
CA ALA A 85 -9.87 4.59 -3.73
C ALA A 85 -10.74 5.25 -2.66
N SER A 86 -10.71 4.69 -1.44
CA SER A 86 -11.26 5.32 -0.24
C SER A 86 -10.17 6.10 0.49
N TYR A 87 -10.49 7.31 0.94
CA TYR A 87 -9.55 8.14 1.69
C TYR A 87 -9.82 8.04 3.19
N TRP A 88 -8.74 8.04 3.95
CA TRP A 88 -8.76 8.06 5.40
C TRP A 88 -8.02 9.31 5.87
N SER A 89 -8.59 9.98 6.86
CA SER A 89 -7.95 11.08 7.55
C SER A 89 -7.23 10.56 8.78
N ILE A 90 -6.09 11.17 9.08
CA ILE A 90 -5.38 10.96 10.33
C ILE A 90 -5.27 12.28 11.07
N GLU A 91 -5.64 12.26 12.35
CA GLU A 91 -5.42 13.38 13.25
C GLU A 91 -4.02 13.20 13.86
N THR A 92 -3.13 14.16 13.58
CA THR A 92 -1.71 14.15 14.01
C THR A 92 -1.46 15.04 15.20
#